data_AF-F0XVJ4-F1
#
_entry.id   AF-F0XVJ4-F1
#
_cell.length_a   1.000
_cell.length_b   1.000
_cell.length_c   1.000
_cell.angle_alpha   90.00
_cell.angle_beta   90.00
_cell.angle_gamma   90.00
#
_symmetry.space_group_name_H-M   'P 1'
#
loop_
_entity.id
_entity.type
_entity.pdbx_description
1 polymer ?
#
loop_
_entity_poly.entity_id
_entity_poly.type
_entity_poly.pdbx_seq_one_letter_code
_entity_poly.pdbx_strand_id
1 'polypeptide(L)'
;MASQKTIDLGAQHLPVGSAADQLRALADAAEATGYAFDTYGAGDGLNAFEAKVAAMLGKEAGLFVATGTMAQQSVLRAATWVHGLGSKPKVFVHGTSHLVHQDCLRDGAEQAKKFARHAAVNLPDFDAAALGSFDRVIQLRDVVTAFYVPGAERNAAVVLELPQRMNGARPARRKRRPP
;
A
#
# COMPACT_ATOMS: atom_id res chain seq x y z
N MET A 1 -15.66 -14.00 27.79
CA MET A 1 -14.74 -12.89 27.45
C MET A 1 -14.05 -13.27 26.15
N ALA A 2 -14.35 -12.58 25.05
CA ALA A 2 -13.73 -12.86 23.76
C ALA A 2 -12.25 -12.48 23.86
N SER A 3 -11.36 -13.46 23.61
CA SER A 3 -9.92 -13.22 23.53
C SER A 3 -9.66 -12.20 22.43
N GLN A 4 -9.21 -11.01 22.81
CA GLN A 4 -8.82 -9.96 21.88
C GLN A 4 -7.60 -10.48 21.15
N LYS A 5 -7.78 -11.03 19.94
CA LYS A 5 -6.67 -11.49 19.11
C LYS A 5 -5.74 -10.29 18.91
N THR A 6 -4.56 -10.35 19.51
CA THR A 6 -3.49 -9.39 19.30
C THR A 6 -3.15 -9.45 17.81
N ILE A 7 -3.48 -8.40 17.07
CA ILE A 7 -3.05 -8.28 15.68
C ILE A 7 -1.55 -8.08 15.73
N ASP A 8 -0.78 -9.05 15.25
CA ASP A 8 0.65 -8.89 15.05
C ASP A 8 0.86 -7.84 13.94
N LEU A 9 1.21 -6.64 14.35
CA LEU A 9 1.56 -5.53 13.46
C LEU A 9 3.02 -5.60 12.99
N GLY A 10 3.76 -6.61 13.45
CA GLY A 10 5.07 -6.95 12.92
C GLY A 10 4.90 -7.58 11.54
N ALA A 11 5.13 -6.80 10.50
CA ALA A 11 5.21 -7.32 9.13
C ALA A 11 6.49 -8.18 8.96
N GLN A 12 6.51 -9.33 9.62
CA GLN A 12 7.58 -10.31 9.56
C GLN A 12 7.40 -11.14 8.28
N HIS A 13 8.35 -11.04 7.36
CA HIS A 13 8.41 -11.88 6.15
C HIS A 13 8.86 -13.31 6.45
N LEU A 14 8.59 -13.82 7.66
CA LEU A 14 9.04 -15.13 8.08
C LEU A 14 7.91 -16.13 7.85
N PRO A 15 8.15 -17.18 7.03
CA PRO A 15 7.16 -18.24 6.87
C PRO A 15 6.89 -18.89 8.23
N VAL A 16 5.62 -19.14 8.51
CA VAL A 16 5.19 -19.91 9.68
C VAL A 16 5.20 -21.38 9.28
N GLY A 17 5.90 -22.22 10.04
CA GLY A 17 6.00 -23.66 9.78
C GLY A 17 7.05 -24.03 8.73
N SER A 18 7.11 -25.33 8.38
CA SER A 18 8.04 -25.81 7.35
C SER A 18 7.45 -25.66 5.95
N ALA A 19 8.31 -25.55 4.93
CA ALA A 19 7.88 -25.55 3.54
C ALA A 19 7.08 -26.82 3.17
N ALA A 20 7.46 -27.97 3.74
CA ALA A 20 6.76 -29.23 3.52
C ALA A 20 5.32 -29.20 4.05
N ASP A 21 5.10 -28.61 5.23
CA ASP A 21 3.76 -28.51 5.82
C ASP A 21 2.87 -27.59 4.99
N GLN A 22 3.42 -26.48 4.49
CA GLN A 22 2.68 -25.56 3.60
C GLN A 22 2.29 -26.23 2.28
N LEU A 23 3.21 -26.98 1.66
CA LEU A 23 2.92 -27.68 0.40
C LEU A 23 1.87 -28.78 0.58
N ARG A 24 1.90 -29.53 1.69
CA ARG A 24 0.85 -30.52 2.02
C ARG A 24 -0.50 -29.85 2.20
N ALA A 25 -0.56 -28.76 2.98
CA ALA A 25 -1.80 -28.03 3.20
C ALA A 25 -2.41 -27.47 1.89
N LEU A 26 -1.57 -27.05 0.94
CA LEU A 26 -2.03 -26.61 -0.38
C LEU A 26 -2.58 -27.78 -1.21
N ALA A 27 -1.96 -28.96 -1.17
CA ALA A 27 -2.44 -30.15 -1.85
C ALA A 27 -3.80 -30.60 -1.28
N ASP A 28 -3.92 -30.70 0.05
CA ASP A 28 -5.16 -31.07 0.73
C ASP A 28 -6.31 -30.09 0.37
N ALA A 29 -6.01 -28.79 0.32
CA ALA A 29 -6.98 -27.76 -0.07
C ALA A 29 -7.39 -27.86 -1.55
N ALA A 30 -6.47 -28.19 -2.44
CA ALA A 30 -6.77 -28.38 -3.86
C ALA A 30 -7.70 -29.59 -4.06
N GLU A 31 -7.43 -30.71 -3.39
CA GLU A 31 -8.29 -31.90 -3.44
C GLU A 31 -9.69 -31.63 -2.86
N ALA A 32 -9.76 -30.96 -1.71
CA ALA A 32 -11.03 -30.67 -1.04
C ALA A 32 -11.93 -29.70 -1.83
N THR A 33 -11.33 -28.75 -2.57
CA THR A 33 -12.08 -27.75 -3.34
C THR A 33 -12.41 -28.21 -4.75
N GLY A 34 -11.59 -29.09 -5.34
CA GLY A 34 -11.73 -29.52 -6.73
C GLY A 34 -11.47 -28.40 -7.74
N TYR A 35 -10.86 -27.28 -7.32
CA TYR A 35 -10.54 -26.19 -8.24
C TYR A 35 -9.44 -26.60 -9.22
N ALA A 36 -9.69 -26.35 -10.50
CA ALA A 36 -8.65 -26.43 -11.53
C ALA A 36 -7.68 -25.24 -11.40
N PHE A 37 -6.50 -25.37 -12.04
CA PHE A 37 -5.60 -24.23 -12.22
C PHE A 37 -6.30 -23.10 -12.97
N ASP A 38 -6.03 -21.86 -12.55
CA ASP A 38 -6.37 -20.70 -13.36
C ASP A 38 -5.48 -20.65 -14.60
N THR A 39 -6.00 -20.06 -15.67
CA THR A 39 -5.28 -19.85 -16.93
C THR A 39 -5.42 -18.40 -17.33
N TYR A 40 -4.29 -17.69 -17.42
CA TYR A 40 -4.22 -16.27 -17.77
C TYR A 40 -5.17 -15.37 -16.95
N GLY A 41 -5.27 -15.62 -15.64
CA GLY A 41 -6.07 -14.80 -14.73
C GLY A 41 -7.56 -15.14 -14.68
N ALA A 42 -7.95 -16.34 -15.14
CA ALA A 42 -9.32 -16.83 -15.04
C ALA A 42 -9.34 -18.29 -14.57
N GLY A 43 -10.21 -18.58 -13.59
CA GLY A 43 -10.48 -19.92 -13.09
C GLY A 43 -11.34 -19.87 -11.84
N ASP A 44 -12.11 -20.92 -11.57
CA ASP A 44 -13.14 -20.91 -10.51
C ASP A 44 -12.58 -20.54 -9.14
N GLY A 45 -11.41 -21.10 -8.78
CA GLY A 45 -10.75 -20.79 -7.50
C GLY A 45 -10.27 -19.33 -7.41
N LEU A 46 -9.66 -18.82 -8.48
CA LEU A 46 -9.18 -17.43 -8.54
C LEU A 46 -10.34 -16.43 -8.51
N ASN A 47 -11.36 -16.65 -9.34
CA ASN A 47 -12.54 -15.80 -9.43
C ASN A 47 -13.31 -15.78 -8.10
N ALA A 48 -13.45 -16.94 -7.44
CA ALA A 48 -14.08 -17.02 -6.12
C ALA A 48 -13.27 -16.27 -5.05
N PHE A 49 -11.93 -16.34 -5.12
CA PHE A 49 -11.06 -15.57 -4.23
C PHE A 49 -11.21 -14.07 -4.43
N GLU A 50 -11.15 -13.59 -5.68
CA GLU A 50 -11.32 -12.18 -6.02
C GLU A 50 -12.68 -11.64 -5.57
N ALA A 51 -13.76 -12.38 -5.84
CA ALA A 51 -15.12 -12.01 -5.41
C ALA A 51 -15.24 -11.94 -3.88
N LYS A 52 -14.66 -12.91 -3.17
CA LYS A 52 -14.64 -12.93 -1.70
C LYS A 52 -13.93 -11.72 -1.12
N VAL A 53 -12.75 -11.37 -1.66
CA VAL A 53 -11.97 -10.20 -1.20
C VAL A 53 -12.69 -8.89 -1.53
N ALA A 54 -13.29 -8.79 -2.72
CA ALA A 54 -14.10 -7.63 -3.12
C ALA A 54 -15.27 -7.40 -2.14
N ALA A 55 -16.02 -8.46 -1.83
CA ALA A 55 -17.12 -8.41 -0.86
C ALA A 55 -16.63 -8.00 0.54
N MET A 56 -15.49 -8.53 1.00
CA MET A 56 -14.89 -8.18 2.29
C MET A 56 -14.53 -6.69 2.38
N LEU A 57 -14.09 -6.09 1.29
CA LEU A 57 -13.68 -4.68 1.22
C LEU A 57 -14.79 -3.73 0.79
N GLY A 58 -16.01 -4.24 0.54
CA GLY A 58 -17.13 -3.45 0.03
C GLY A 58 -16.85 -2.83 -1.34
N LYS A 59 -16.17 -3.56 -2.23
CA LYS A 59 -15.84 -3.13 -3.59
C LYS A 59 -16.60 -3.98 -4.62
N GLU A 60 -16.83 -3.40 -5.79
CA GLU A 60 -17.57 -4.05 -6.89
C GLU A 60 -16.85 -5.27 -7.46
N ALA A 61 -15.51 -5.22 -7.50
CA ALA A 61 -14.66 -6.29 -8.03
C ALA A 61 -13.30 -6.32 -7.32
N GLY A 62 -12.62 -7.46 -7.43
CA GLY A 62 -11.25 -7.68 -6.98
C GLY A 62 -10.39 -8.14 -8.16
N LEU A 63 -9.09 -7.90 -8.07
CA LEU A 63 -8.10 -8.39 -9.04
C LEU A 63 -6.90 -8.93 -8.27
N PHE A 64 -6.57 -10.19 -8.47
CA PHE A 64 -5.37 -10.79 -7.94
C PHE A 64 -4.16 -10.37 -8.76
N VAL A 65 -3.08 -10.05 -8.06
CA VAL A 65 -1.82 -9.60 -8.64
C VAL A 65 -0.69 -10.20 -7.84
N ALA A 66 0.34 -10.68 -8.54
CA ALA A 66 1.43 -11.43 -7.92
C ALA A 66 2.21 -10.65 -6.84
N THR A 67 2.23 -9.31 -6.92
CA THR A 67 2.93 -8.47 -5.94
C THR A 67 2.15 -7.21 -5.59
N GLY A 68 2.33 -6.74 -4.36
CA GLY A 68 1.77 -5.46 -3.90
C GLY A 68 2.34 -4.25 -4.65
N THR A 69 3.58 -4.31 -5.14
CA THR A 69 4.18 -3.24 -5.96
C THR A 69 3.44 -3.10 -7.29
N MET A 70 3.20 -4.21 -7.98
CA MET A 70 2.44 -4.21 -9.24
C MET A 70 1.01 -3.74 -9.02
N ALA A 71 0.37 -4.19 -7.93
CA ALA A 71 -0.97 -3.75 -7.54
C ALA A 71 -1.07 -2.23 -7.42
N GLN A 72 -0.23 -1.65 -6.57
CA GLN A 72 -0.33 -0.24 -6.20
C GLN A 72 -0.02 0.68 -7.38
N GLN A 73 0.99 0.35 -8.20
CA GLN A 73 1.30 1.13 -9.40
C GLN A 73 0.19 1.05 -10.46
N SER A 74 -0.37 -0.13 -10.70
CA SER A 74 -1.47 -0.32 -11.65
C SER A 74 -2.72 0.44 -11.22
N VAL A 75 -3.10 0.33 -9.94
CA VAL A 75 -4.26 1.06 -9.38
C VAL A 75 -4.04 2.56 -9.45
N LEU A 76 -2.84 3.05 -9.10
CA LEU A 76 -2.52 4.47 -9.17
C LEU A 76 -2.60 5.00 -10.61
N ARG A 77 -2.06 4.26 -11.58
CA ARG A 77 -2.15 4.65 -13.00
C ARG A 77 -3.60 4.65 -13.48
N ALA A 78 -4.37 3.60 -13.20
CA ALA A 78 -5.78 3.52 -13.60
C ALA A 78 -6.60 4.66 -12.97
N ALA A 79 -6.45 4.91 -11.66
CA ALA A 79 -7.15 5.96 -10.96
C ALA A 79 -6.82 7.35 -11.52
N THR A 80 -5.53 7.65 -11.70
CA THR A 80 -5.10 8.96 -12.25
C THR A 80 -5.58 9.18 -13.69
N TRP A 81 -5.65 8.11 -14.50
CA TRP A 81 -6.18 8.19 -15.86
C TRP A 81 -7.69 8.42 -15.88
N VAL A 82 -8.47 7.62 -15.13
CA VAL A 82 -9.93 7.77 -15.05
C VAL A 82 -10.33 9.16 -14.55
N HIS A 83 -9.53 9.76 -13.67
CA HIS A 83 -9.76 11.11 -13.15
C HIS A 83 -9.11 12.24 -13.98
N GLY A 84 -8.43 11.93 -15.09
CA GLY A 84 -7.91 12.94 -16.01
C GLY A 84 -6.73 13.76 -15.48
N LEU A 85 -5.86 13.17 -14.64
CA LEU A 85 -4.70 13.85 -14.04
C LEU A 85 -3.51 14.02 -15.02
N GLY A 86 -3.72 13.85 -16.32
CA GLY A 86 -2.70 14.02 -17.35
C GLY A 86 -1.71 12.86 -17.49
N SER A 87 -0.66 13.08 -18.27
CA SER A 87 0.32 12.04 -18.64
C SER A 87 1.32 11.72 -17.53
N LYS A 88 1.64 12.71 -16.68
CA LYS A 88 2.54 12.60 -15.53
C LYS A 88 1.87 13.11 -14.24
N PRO A 89 0.88 12.37 -13.71
CA PRO A 89 0.04 12.83 -12.62
C PRO A 89 0.83 13.10 -11.34
N LYS A 90 0.44 14.14 -10.60
CA LYS A 90 0.99 14.44 -9.27
C LYS A 90 0.50 13.39 -8.27
N VAL A 91 1.43 12.76 -7.56
CA VAL A 91 1.10 11.77 -6.52
C VAL A 91 1.83 12.08 -5.23
N PHE A 92 1.08 12.25 -4.16
CA PHE A 92 1.57 12.45 -2.82
C PHE A 92 1.60 11.12 -2.06
N VAL A 93 2.76 10.81 -1.48
CA VAL A 93 2.95 9.61 -0.64
C VAL A 93 3.69 9.99 0.62
N HIS A 94 3.60 9.17 1.67
CA HIS A 94 4.49 9.34 2.82
C HIS A 94 5.95 9.15 2.38
N GLY A 95 6.86 9.89 3.00
CA GLY A 95 8.27 9.87 2.62
C GLY A 95 8.98 8.52 2.82
N THR A 96 8.38 7.59 3.57
CA THR A 96 8.88 6.22 3.75
C THR A 96 8.07 5.18 2.97
N SER A 97 7.27 5.61 1.99
CA SER A 97 6.34 4.73 1.29
C SER A 97 7.04 3.58 0.56
N HIS A 98 6.48 2.38 0.67
CA HIS A 98 6.95 1.21 -0.06
C HIS A 98 6.84 1.40 -1.59
N LEU A 99 5.92 2.23 -2.08
CA LEU A 99 5.85 2.58 -3.51
C LEU A 99 7.14 3.22 -4.03
N VAL A 100 7.81 3.99 -3.17
CA VAL A 100 9.05 4.68 -3.50
C VAL A 100 10.24 3.78 -3.18
N HIS A 101 10.29 3.17 -2.00
CA HIS A 101 11.50 2.46 -1.60
C HIS A 101 11.57 1.01 -2.06
N GLN A 102 10.44 0.35 -2.32
CA GLN A 102 10.30 -1.07 -2.69
C GLN A 102 11.03 -2.06 -1.76
N ASP A 103 11.51 -1.58 -0.61
CA ASP A 103 12.36 -2.31 0.31
C ASP A 103 11.95 -1.96 1.75
N CYS A 104 12.14 -2.93 2.63
CA CYS A 104 11.89 -2.85 4.06
C CYS A 104 13.06 -2.18 4.80
N LEU A 105 13.61 -1.09 4.27
CA LEU A 105 14.67 -0.35 4.97
C LEU A 105 14.15 0.07 6.34
N ARG A 106 14.85 -0.33 7.40
CA ARG A 106 14.41 -0.13 8.80
C ARG A 106 14.66 1.29 9.34
N ASP A 107 15.25 2.17 8.52
CA ASP A 107 15.60 3.53 8.90
C ASP A 107 14.88 4.56 8.01
N GLY A 108 13.86 5.20 8.58
CA GLY A 108 13.07 6.23 7.91
C GLY A 108 13.87 7.49 7.56
N ALA A 109 14.94 7.82 8.31
CA ALA A 109 15.78 8.98 8.02
C ALA A 109 16.68 8.72 6.81
N GLU A 110 17.18 7.49 6.64
CA GLU A 110 17.92 7.09 5.44
C GLU A 110 17.01 6.99 4.21
N GLN A 111 15.79 6.48 4.38
CA GLN A 111 14.78 6.52 3.32
C GLN A 111 14.49 7.96 2.88
N ALA A 112 14.36 8.88 3.82
CA ALA A 112 14.11 10.28 3.52
C ALA A 112 15.14 10.91 2.58
N LYS A 113 16.44 10.65 2.83
CA LYS A 113 17.54 11.14 1.99
C LYS A 113 17.50 10.58 0.57
N LYS A 114 16.92 9.40 0.39
CA LYS A 114 16.89 8.66 -0.89
C LYS A 114 15.59 8.86 -1.67
N PHE A 115 14.59 9.53 -1.10
CA PHE A 115 13.24 9.67 -1.67
C PHE A 115 13.28 10.11 -3.13
N ALA A 116 13.91 11.25 -3.43
CA ALA A 116 13.89 11.83 -4.78
C ALA A 116 14.48 10.87 -5.83
N ARG A 117 15.62 10.25 -5.52
CA ARG A 117 16.27 9.26 -6.41
C ARG A 117 15.38 8.04 -6.61
N HIS A 118 14.83 7.50 -5.54
CA HIS A 118 14.02 6.28 -5.61
C HIS A 118 12.68 6.54 -6.31
N ALA A 119 12.06 7.69 -6.07
CA ALA A 119 10.82 8.09 -6.73
C ALA A 119 11.01 8.21 -8.26
N ALA A 120 12.12 8.81 -8.69
CA ALA A 120 12.44 8.93 -10.11
C ALA A 120 12.62 7.57 -10.82
N VAL A 121 13.15 6.56 -10.11
CA VAL A 121 13.38 5.22 -10.66
C VAL A 121 12.12 4.35 -10.58
N ASN A 122 11.42 4.38 -9.45
CA ASN A 122 10.36 3.42 -9.14
C ASN A 122 8.97 3.93 -9.51
N LEU A 123 8.80 5.24 -9.71
CA LEU A 123 7.55 5.88 -10.13
C LEU A 123 7.79 6.84 -11.32
N PRO A 124 8.43 6.39 -12.42
CA PRO A 124 8.85 7.27 -13.51
C PRO A 124 7.69 7.99 -14.21
N ASP A 125 6.51 7.36 -14.22
CA ASP A 125 5.29 7.87 -14.85
C ASP A 125 4.53 8.89 -13.98
N PHE A 126 5.02 9.19 -12.77
CA PHE A 126 4.37 10.06 -11.81
C PHE A 126 5.27 11.23 -11.42
N ASP A 127 4.68 12.40 -11.15
CA ASP A 127 5.34 13.45 -10.38
C ASP A 127 5.15 13.16 -8.88
N ALA A 128 5.93 12.22 -8.37
CA ALA A 128 5.84 11.76 -6.99
C ALA A 128 6.49 12.75 -6.01
N ALA A 129 5.74 13.16 -4.98
CA ALA A 129 6.20 14.05 -3.93
C ALA A 129 5.93 13.48 -2.53
N ALA A 130 6.86 13.72 -1.61
CA ALA A 130 6.67 13.37 -0.22
C ALA A 130 5.63 14.32 0.43
N LEU A 131 4.73 13.75 1.23
CA LEU A 131 3.71 14.48 1.97
C LEU A 131 3.93 14.35 3.48
N GLY A 132 3.88 15.48 4.18
CA GLY A 132 4.06 15.53 5.63
C GLY A 132 5.53 15.43 6.05
N SER A 133 5.80 14.70 7.14
CA SER A 133 7.15 14.55 7.69
C SER A 133 7.42 13.08 7.98
N PHE A 134 8.65 12.67 7.75
CA PHE A 134 9.09 11.27 7.82
C PHE A 134 8.95 10.64 9.21
N ASP A 135 8.96 11.44 10.27
CA ASP A 135 8.93 11.00 11.67
C ASP A 135 7.52 10.78 12.23
N ARG A 136 6.46 11.02 11.44
CA ARG A 136 5.06 10.94 11.87
C ARG A 136 4.15 10.48 10.73
N VAL A 137 2.94 10.02 11.06
CA VAL A 137 1.89 9.82 10.05
C VAL A 137 1.51 11.12 9.34
N ILE A 138 1.06 11.02 8.09
CA ILE A 138 0.44 12.13 7.36
C ILE A 138 -0.74 12.66 8.16
N GLN A 139 -0.82 13.97 8.33
CA GLN A 139 -1.92 14.65 9.01
C GLN A 139 -2.77 15.44 8.03
N LEU A 140 -4.01 15.71 8.41
CA LEU A 140 -4.93 16.52 7.60
C LEU A 140 -4.33 17.88 7.19
N ARG A 141 -3.58 18.53 8.08
CA ARG A 141 -2.90 19.80 7.77
C ARG A 141 -1.88 19.67 6.64
N ASP A 142 -1.21 18.52 6.54
CA ASP A 142 -0.21 18.28 5.49
C ASP A 142 -0.93 18.19 4.13
N VAL A 143 -2.08 17.50 4.08
CA VAL A 143 -2.95 17.44 2.89
C VAL A 143 -3.49 18.84 2.54
N VAL A 144 -4.05 19.57 3.50
CA VAL A 144 -4.58 20.91 3.25
C VAL A 144 -3.48 21.83 2.70
N THR A 145 -2.28 21.79 3.27
CA THR A 145 -1.17 22.64 2.81
C THR A 145 -0.71 22.28 1.40
N ALA A 146 -0.73 20.98 1.04
CA ALA A 146 -0.33 20.53 -0.29
C ALA A 146 -1.36 20.89 -1.38
N PHE A 147 -2.66 20.92 -1.05
CA PHE A 147 -3.73 21.12 -2.05
C PHE A 147 -4.34 22.54 -2.05
N TYR A 148 -4.18 23.33 -0.97
CA TYR A 148 -4.75 24.67 -0.84
C TYR A 148 -3.70 25.78 -0.98
N VAL A 149 -2.85 25.69 -2.00
CA VAL A 149 -2.00 26.80 -2.43
C VAL A 149 -2.71 27.56 -3.57
N PRO A 150 -2.82 28.90 -3.53
CA PRO A 150 -3.36 29.68 -4.64
C PRO A 150 -2.63 29.36 -5.95
N GLY A 151 -3.36 28.91 -6.97
CA GLY A 151 -2.80 28.53 -8.28
C GLY A 151 -2.30 27.08 -8.39
N ALA A 152 -2.37 26.26 -7.33
CA ALA A 152 -2.00 24.86 -7.42
C ALA A 152 -3.00 24.04 -8.26
N GLU A 153 -2.46 23.14 -9.08
CA GLU A 153 -3.24 22.09 -9.73
C GLU A 153 -3.95 21.25 -8.67
N ARG A 154 -5.29 21.20 -8.75
CA ARG A 154 -6.12 20.45 -7.80
C ARG A 154 -6.18 18.94 -8.10
N ASN A 155 -5.44 18.51 -9.12
CA ASN A 155 -5.54 17.18 -9.70
C ASN A 155 -4.33 16.34 -9.26
N ALA A 156 -4.37 15.84 -8.03
CA ALA A 156 -3.35 14.95 -7.49
C ALA A 156 -3.97 13.77 -6.73
N ALA A 157 -3.27 12.64 -6.68
CA ALA A 157 -3.63 11.51 -5.85
C ALA A 157 -2.85 11.52 -4.54
N VAL A 158 -3.45 11.03 -3.45
CA VAL A 158 -2.77 10.80 -2.17
C VAL A 158 -2.85 9.31 -1.83
N VAL A 159 -1.71 8.69 -1.52
CA VAL A 159 -1.65 7.31 -1.05
C VAL A 159 -1.38 7.30 0.46
N LEU A 160 -2.24 6.60 1.20
CA LEU A 160 -2.12 6.42 2.64
C LEU A 160 -1.85 4.95 2.98
N GLU A 161 -0.85 4.69 3.81
CA GLU A 161 -0.49 3.36 4.31
C GLU A 161 -1.02 3.20 5.74
N LEU A 162 -1.80 2.15 6.00
CA LEU A 162 -2.48 1.93 7.29
C LEU A 162 -2.15 0.54 7.84
N PRO A 163 -1.47 0.44 9.01
CA PRO A 163 -0.70 1.50 9.65
C PRO A 163 0.52 1.92 8.82
N GLN A 164 1.03 3.12 9.02
CA GLN A 164 2.32 3.53 8.46
C GLN A 164 3.44 2.72 9.15
N ARG A 165 3.95 1.70 8.46
CA ARG A 165 4.84 0.67 9.02
C ARG A 165 6.10 1.26 9.66
N MET A 166 6.75 2.16 8.93
CA MET A 166 8.09 2.66 9.27
C MET A 166 8.15 3.57 10.49
N ASN A 167 7.06 4.24 10.84
CA ASN A 167 6.98 5.07 12.04
C ASN A 167 6.03 4.48 13.09
N GLY A 168 5.56 3.24 12.91
CA GLY A 168 4.68 2.53 13.85
C GLY A 168 3.35 3.24 14.08
N ALA A 169 2.82 3.93 13.07
CA ALA A 169 1.65 4.81 13.18
C ALA A 169 1.77 5.89 14.28
N ARG A 170 3.00 6.34 14.61
CA ARG A 170 3.19 7.38 15.63
C ARG A 170 2.57 8.69 15.17
N PRO A 171 1.62 9.27 15.93
CA PRO A 171 1.14 10.62 15.67
C PRO A 171 2.26 11.63 15.91
N ALA A 172 2.16 12.81 15.28
CA ALA A 172 3.06 13.91 15.60
C ALA A 172 3.12 14.11 17.12
N ARG A 173 4.32 14.24 17.70
CA ARG A 173 4.44 14.70 19.09
C ARG A 173 3.73 16.04 19.19
N ARG A 174 2.56 16.09 19.85
CA ARG A 174 1.93 17.37 20.21
C ARG A 174 2.96 18.10 21.07
N LYS A 175 3.47 19.25 20.60
CA LYS A 175 4.16 20.18 21.49
C LYS A 175 3.17 20.45 22.63
N ARG A 176 3.54 20.10 23.87
CA ARG A 176 2.74 20.48 25.05
C ARG A 176 2.54 21.98 24.94
N ARG A 177 1.29 22.43 24.90
CA ARG A 177 0.98 23.85 25.04
C ARG A 177 1.54 24.25 26.41
N PRO A 178 2.38 25.29 26.53
CA PRO A 178 2.78 25.77 27.84
C PRO A 178 1.53 26.15 28.64
N PRO A 179 1.58 26.04 29.98
CA PRO A 179 0.44 26.33 30.85
C PRO A 179 -0.10 27.75 30.64
#